data_AF-A0A1J1LPJ4-F1
#
_entry.id   AF-A0A1J1LPJ4-F1
#
_cell.length_a   1.000
_cell.length_b   1.000
_cell.length_c   1.000
_cell.angle_alpha   90.00
_cell.angle_beta   90.00
_cell.angle_gamma   90.00
#
_symmetry.space_group_name_H-M   'P 1'
#
loop_
_entity.id
_entity.type
_entity.pdbx_description
1 polymer ?
#
loop_
_entity_poly.entity_id
_entity_poly.type
_entity_poly.pdbx_seq_one_letter_code
_entity_poly.pdbx_strand_id
1 'polypeptide(L)'
;MNIIVKEGFAFRVSELANRYRANCNGEWGCFVTGDTKNLTHSKAEKAGLTRGNFVELAVCQISEKILTFEPHYQAEPFLEIWGFPVAGEMKNELPEKASQLVTFLLHRRSKDKMIGLVDTFAKEAFMAWVNEGMKGDANEYAFHKATELRFSKIFRFEFISETSPHGNYHWVKVETREPNSELDKAALLAAKEVCELYPTACTDSRLEENHLNNVGAVLPPAAAPNALPAGNGAAVAQIPAKTKASK
;
A
#
# COMPACT_ATOMS: atom_id res chain seq x y z
N MET A 1 -22.21 -7.57 6.48
CA MET A 1 -22.09 -6.88 5.17
C MET A 1 -22.65 -5.48 5.29
N ASN A 2 -21.84 -4.45 5.04
CA ASN A 2 -22.24 -3.05 5.14
C ASN A 2 -22.38 -2.45 3.73
N ILE A 3 -23.35 -1.55 3.55
CA ILE A 3 -23.55 -0.81 2.29
C ILE A 3 -23.58 0.68 2.63
N ILE A 4 -22.72 1.45 1.98
CA ILE A 4 -22.69 2.91 2.07
C ILE A 4 -23.36 3.45 0.80
N VAL A 5 -24.25 4.43 0.93
CA VAL A 5 -24.88 5.10 -0.21
C VAL A 5 -24.43 6.55 -0.25
N LYS A 6 -23.84 6.98 -1.36
CA LYS A 6 -23.40 8.37 -1.60
C LYS A 6 -23.83 8.80 -3.00
N GLU A 7 -24.47 9.96 -3.09
CA GLU A 7 -24.87 10.56 -4.37
C GLU A 7 -25.62 9.59 -5.32
N GLY A 8 -26.42 8.68 -4.76
CA GLY A 8 -27.16 7.68 -5.53
C GLY A 8 -26.36 6.46 -6.01
N PHE A 9 -25.10 6.31 -5.58
CA PHE A 9 -24.25 5.14 -5.81
C PHE A 9 -24.17 4.27 -4.54
N ALA A 10 -24.16 2.95 -4.73
CA ALA A 10 -24.05 1.98 -3.65
C ALA A 10 -22.61 1.41 -3.56
N PHE A 11 -22.03 1.45 -2.38
CA PHE A 11 -20.67 0.98 -2.08
C PHE A 11 -20.75 -0.17 -1.09
N ARG A 12 -20.42 -1.38 -1.55
CA ARG A 12 -20.42 -2.57 -0.70
C ARG A 12 -19.12 -2.67 0.08
N VAL A 13 -19.21 -2.70 1.40
CA VAL A 13 -18.11 -2.97 2.33
C VAL A 13 -18.33 -4.38 2.90
N SER A 14 -17.59 -5.34 2.36
CA SER A 14 -17.68 -6.75 2.74
C SER A 14 -16.78 -7.04 3.93
N GLU A 15 -17.22 -7.94 4.81
CA GLU A 15 -16.38 -8.49 5.90
C GLU A 15 -15.25 -9.37 5.34
N LEU A 16 -15.48 -9.98 4.17
CA LEU A 16 -14.47 -10.70 3.42
C LEU A 16 -13.95 -9.82 2.29
N ALA A 17 -12.65 -9.54 2.32
CA ALA A 17 -11.97 -8.76 1.29
C ALA A 17 -12.11 -9.40 -0.10
N ASN A 18 -12.51 -8.60 -1.09
CA ASN A 18 -12.35 -9.01 -2.49
C ASN A 18 -10.89 -8.77 -2.88
N ARG A 19 -10.10 -9.84 -2.85
CA ARG A 19 -8.66 -9.80 -3.08
C ARG A 19 -8.35 -9.98 -4.55
N TYR A 20 -7.56 -9.06 -5.06
CA TYR A 20 -6.94 -9.17 -6.37
C TYR A 20 -5.43 -9.22 -6.20
N ARG A 21 -4.75 -9.87 -7.15
CA ARG A 21 -3.29 -9.87 -7.21
C ARG A 21 -2.86 -9.03 -8.40
N ALA A 22 -1.94 -8.11 -8.18
CA ALA A 22 -1.26 -7.45 -9.29
C ALA A 22 -0.18 -8.39 -9.84
N ASN A 23 -0.53 -9.24 -10.81
CA ASN A 23 0.39 -10.23 -11.35
C ASN A 23 1.29 -9.58 -12.42
N CYS A 24 2.59 -9.54 -12.15
CA CYS A 24 3.60 -8.98 -13.05
C CYS A 24 4.49 -10.07 -13.71
N ASN A 25 4.14 -11.35 -13.57
CA ASN A 25 5.04 -12.46 -13.91
C ASN A 25 4.92 -12.91 -15.38
N GLY A 26 6.08 -13.16 -16.01
CA GLY A 26 6.18 -13.71 -17.36
C GLY A 26 5.62 -12.76 -18.42
N GLU A 27 4.79 -13.29 -19.31
CA GLU A 27 4.29 -12.53 -20.47
C GLU A 27 3.11 -11.60 -20.17
N TRP A 28 2.55 -11.59 -18.95
CA TRP A 28 1.29 -10.90 -18.67
C TRP A 28 1.32 -10.08 -17.38
N GLY A 29 0.98 -8.80 -17.53
CA GLY A 29 0.78 -7.81 -16.47
C GLY A 29 -0.70 -7.49 -16.34
N CYS A 30 -1.38 -8.10 -15.38
CA CYS A 30 -2.80 -7.85 -15.16
C CYS A 30 -3.21 -8.08 -13.71
N PHE A 31 -4.33 -7.49 -13.34
CA PHE A 31 -4.99 -7.87 -12.11
C PHE A 31 -5.65 -9.22 -12.29
N VAL A 32 -5.54 -10.08 -11.29
CA VAL A 32 -6.19 -11.39 -11.30
C VAL A 32 -6.94 -11.65 -10.01
N THR A 33 -8.05 -12.36 -10.13
CA THR A 33 -8.74 -12.97 -8.99
C THR A 33 -8.35 -14.45 -8.90
N GLY A 34 -8.33 -15.00 -7.69
CA GLY A 34 -8.06 -16.42 -7.46
C GLY A 34 -6.61 -16.85 -7.65
N ASP A 35 -6.40 -18.16 -7.80
CA ASP A 35 -5.08 -18.77 -8.00
C ASP A 35 -4.80 -18.97 -9.49
N THR A 36 -3.74 -18.32 -9.99
CA THR A 36 -3.29 -18.40 -11.37
C THR A 36 -2.04 -19.26 -11.54
N LYS A 37 -1.62 -19.99 -10.50
CA LYS A 37 -0.44 -20.85 -10.53
C LYS A 37 -0.51 -21.85 -11.70
N ASN A 38 0.55 -21.90 -12.49
CA ASN A 38 0.69 -22.76 -13.67
C ASN A 38 -0.35 -22.53 -14.80
N LEU A 39 -1.10 -21.43 -14.78
CA LEU A 39 -1.99 -21.04 -15.87
C LEU A 39 -1.28 -20.11 -16.85
N THR A 40 -1.52 -20.32 -18.16
CA THR A 40 -1.18 -19.33 -19.19
C THR A 40 -2.22 -18.21 -19.19
N HIS A 41 -1.89 -17.03 -19.73
CA HIS A 41 -2.82 -15.90 -19.85
C HIS A 41 -4.17 -16.33 -20.46
N SER A 42 -4.13 -17.02 -21.61
CA SER A 42 -5.34 -17.50 -22.29
C SER A 42 -6.18 -18.45 -21.43
N LYS A 43 -5.56 -19.30 -20.61
CA LYS A 43 -6.29 -20.20 -19.69
C LYS A 43 -6.93 -19.42 -18.54
N ALA A 44 -6.21 -18.46 -17.96
CA ALA A 44 -6.73 -17.61 -16.90
C ALA A 44 -7.88 -16.72 -17.38
N GLU A 45 -7.78 -16.17 -18.59
CA GLU A 45 -8.83 -15.38 -19.24
C GLU A 45 -10.09 -16.22 -19.50
N LYS A 46 -9.94 -17.42 -20.08
CA LYS A 46 -11.05 -18.37 -20.27
C LYS A 46 -11.71 -18.81 -18.97
N ALA A 47 -10.94 -18.85 -17.88
CA ALA A 47 -11.45 -19.13 -16.54
C ALA A 47 -12.06 -17.90 -15.86
N GLY A 48 -12.08 -16.73 -16.52
CA GLY A 48 -12.62 -15.50 -15.98
C GLY A 48 -11.85 -14.99 -14.77
N LEU A 49 -10.53 -15.21 -14.73
CA LEU A 49 -9.65 -14.81 -13.62
C LEU A 49 -8.96 -13.46 -13.86
N THR A 50 -8.87 -12.99 -15.10
CA THR A 50 -8.23 -11.72 -15.47
C THR A 50 -9.15 -10.53 -15.19
N ARG A 51 -8.56 -9.43 -14.73
CA ARG A 51 -9.26 -8.22 -14.27
C ARG A 51 -8.60 -6.96 -14.82
N GLY A 52 -8.19 -7.05 -16.09
CA GLY A 52 -7.64 -5.92 -16.82
C GLY A 52 -6.19 -5.59 -16.48
N ASN A 53 -5.65 -4.69 -17.28
CA ASN A 53 -4.29 -4.16 -17.14
C ASN A 53 -4.27 -2.78 -16.44
N PHE A 54 -5.42 -2.23 -16.05
CA PHE A 54 -5.44 -1.07 -15.17
C PHE A 54 -6.69 -1.06 -14.27
N VAL A 55 -6.60 -0.31 -13.17
CA VAL A 55 -7.75 0.04 -12.34
C VAL A 55 -7.60 1.47 -11.86
N GLU A 56 -8.73 2.20 -11.82
CA GLU A 56 -8.79 3.50 -11.17
C GLU A 56 -9.57 3.38 -9.86
N LEU A 57 -9.05 3.95 -8.78
CA LEU A 57 -9.55 3.76 -7.42
C LEU A 57 -9.69 5.07 -6.67
N ALA A 58 -10.78 5.19 -5.94
CA ALA A 58 -10.82 6.01 -4.74
C ALA A 58 -10.17 5.23 -3.59
N VAL A 59 -8.95 5.61 -3.21
CA VAL A 59 -8.15 4.87 -2.22
C VAL A 59 -8.62 5.16 -0.81
N CYS A 60 -8.94 4.10 -0.07
CA CYS A 60 -9.34 4.14 1.33
C CYS A 60 -8.11 4.10 2.25
N GLN A 61 -7.24 3.12 2.03
CA GLN A 61 -6.09 2.84 2.88
C GLN A 61 -4.93 2.25 2.08
N ILE A 62 -3.71 2.57 2.52
CA ILE A 62 -2.46 2.00 2.03
C ILE A 62 -1.70 1.51 3.27
N SER A 63 -1.23 0.28 3.26
CA SER A 63 -0.44 -0.29 4.36
C SER A 63 0.74 -1.10 3.84
N GLU A 64 1.88 -0.99 4.52
CA GLU A 64 3.01 -1.87 4.28
C GLU A 64 2.82 -3.19 5.02
N LYS A 65 3.13 -4.30 4.34
CA LYS A 65 3.06 -5.65 4.88
C LYS A 65 4.34 -6.39 4.55
N ILE A 66 4.88 -7.13 5.51
CA ILE A 66 5.97 -8.10 5.29
C ILE A 66 5.34 -9.47 5.13
N LEU A 67 5.41 -10.07 3.94
CA LEU A 67 4.64 -11.28 3.60
C LEU A 67 5.54 -12.39 3.05
N THR A 68 5.14 -13.62 3.35
CA THR A 68 5.72 -14.84 2.78
C THR A 68 4.69 -15.55 1.89
N PHE A 69 5.04 -15.78 0.64
CA PHE A 69 4.30 -16.54 -0.36
C PHE A 69 5.23 -17.58 -0.99
N GLU A 70 5.22 -18.79 -0.44
CA GLU A 70 6.06 -19.89 -0.89
C GLU A 70 5.71 -20.33 -2.34
N PRO A 71 6.72 -20.69 -3.16
CA PRO A 71 8.16 -20.76 -2.83
C PRO A 71 8.95 -19.49 -3.17
N HIS A 72 8.29 -18.42 -3.63
CA HIS A 72 8.96 -17.36 -4.38
C HIS A 72 9.20 -16.07 -3.59
N TYR A 73 8.49 -15.86 -2.49
CA TYR A 73 8.61 -14.66 -1.67
C TYR A 73 8.71 -15.06 -0.20
N GLN A 74 9.80 -14.69 0.47
CA GLN A 74 10.04 -14.98 1.88
C GLN A 74 10.36 -13.68 2.62
N ALA A 75 9.50 -13.29 3.56
CA ALA A 75 9.61 -12.08 4.35
C ALA A 75 9.87 -10.81 3.51
N GLU A 76 9.21 -10.70 2.36
CA GLU A 76 9.39 -9.58 1.43
C GLU A 76 8.35 -8.46 1.72
N PRO A 77 8.70 -7.18 1.49
CA PRO A 77 7.78 -6.07 1.67
C PRO A 77 6.80 -5.93 0.49
N PHE A 78 5.52 -5.75 0.81
CA PHE A 78 4.43 -5.45 -0.09
C PHE A 78 3.70 -4.19 0.36
N LEU A 79 3.10 -3.48 -0.59
CA LEU A 79 2.08 -2.47 -0.30
C LEU A 79 0.70 -3.08 -0.55
N GLU A 80 -0.15 -3.04 0.46
CA GLU A 80 -1.55 -3.38 0.35
C GLU A 80 -2.36 -2.11 0.09
N ILE A 81 -3.13 -2.12 -1.00
CA ILE A 81 -3.94 -0.98 -1.45
C ILE A 81 -5.41 -1.36 -1.32
N TRP A 82 -6.16 -0.58 -0.55
CA TRP A 82 -7.61 -0.70 -0.40
C TRP A 82 -8.33 0.45 -1.09
N GLY A 83 -9.40 0.16 -1.82
CA GLY A 83 -10.18 1.22 -2.47
C GLY A 83 -11.47 0.75 -3.13
N PHE A 84 -12.22 1.72 -3.65
CA PHE A 84 -13.41 1.49 -4.48
C PHE A 84 -13.06 1.69 -5.95
N PRO A 85 -13.19 0.66 -6.81
CA PRO A 85 -12.98 0.82 -8.25
C PRO A 85 -13.97 1.81 -8.83
N VAL A 86 -13.48 2.71 -9.68
CA VAL A 86 -14.28 3.69 -10.44
C VAL A 86 -14.11 3.54 -11.95
N ALA A 87 -13.03 2.91 -12.39
CA ALA A 87 -12.81 2.49 -13.79
C ALA A 87 -11.88 1.29 -13.88
N GLY A 88 -11.71 0.74 -15.09
CA GLY A 88 -10.98 -0.50 -15.35
C GLY A 88 -11.86 -1.74 -15.16
N GLU A 89 -11.34 -2.90 -15.55
CA GLU A 89 -12.11 -4.14 -15.62
C GLU A 89 -12.66 -4.58 -14.26
N MET A 90 -11.98 -4.24 -13.15
CA MET A 90 -12.52 -4.45 -11.81
C MET A 90 -13.85 -3.71 -11.57
N LYS A 91 -14.04 -2.50 -12.11
CA LYS A 91 -15.30 -1.76 -12.03
C LYS A 91 -16.34 -2.32 -12.99
N ASN A 92 -15.92 -2.77 -14.17
CA ASN A 92 -16.82 -3.23 -15.24
C ASN A 92 -17.62 -4.49 -14.88
N GLU A 93 -17.17 -5.28 -13.90
CA GLU A 93 -17.94 -6.41 -13.37
C GLU A 93 -19.11 -6.01 -12.48
N LEU A 94 -19.16 -4.75 -12.06
CA LEU A 94 -20.16 -4.24 -11.13
C LEU A 94 -21.18 -3.39 -11.89
N PRO A 95 -22.46 -3.39 -11.46
CA PRO A 95 -23.46 -2.48 -12.02
C PRO A 95 -22.97 -1.03 -12.04
N GLU A 96 -23.43 -0.25 -13.01
CA GLU A 96 -23.00 1.15 -13.22
C GLU A 96 -23.02 1.97 -11.92
N LYS A 97 -24.12 1.87 -11.16
CA LYS A 97 -24.33 2.59 -9.89
C LYS A 97 -23.78 1.89 -8.65
N ALA A 98 -22.89 0.92 -8.82
CA ALA A 98 -22.33 0.15 -7.71
C ALA A 98 -20.80 0.04 -7.78
N SER A 99 -20.17 0.07 -6.61
CA SER A 99 -18.79 -0.33 -6.41
C SER A 99 -18.67 -1.18 -5.15
N GLN A 100 -17.54 -1.86 -4.98
CA GLN A 100 -17.27 -2.65 -3.77
C GLN A 100 -15.84 -2.42 -3.32
N LEU A 101 -15.62 -2.52 -2.02
CA LEU A 101 -14.30 -2.40 -1.44
C LEU A 101 -13.45 -3.58 -1.92
N VAL A 102 -12.29 -3.28 -2.50
CA VAL A 102 -11.32 -4.25 -2.99
C VAL A 102 -9.95 -4.01 -2.39
N THR A 103 -9.11 -5.05 -2.39
CA THR A 103 -7.70 -4.96 -2.02
C THR A 103 -6.80 -5.64 -3.05
N PHE A 104 -5.59 -5.11 -3.26
CA PHE A 104 -4.54 -5.80 -3.98
C PHE A 104 -3.15 -5.45 -3.42
N LEU A 105 -2.19 -6.34 -3.69
CA LEU A 105 -0.81 -6.21 -3.25
C LEU A 105 0.09 -5.76 -4.40
N LEU A 106 0.98 -4.80 -4.11
CA LEU A 106 2.09 -4.37 -4.97
C LEU A 106 3.42 -4.81 -4.38
N HIS A 107 4.32 -5.33 -5.20
CA HIS A 107 5.65 -5.82 -4.80
C HIS A 107 6.81 -5.01 -5.40
N ARG A 108 7.94 -4.98 -4.67
CA ARG A 108 9.29 -4.50 -5.03
C ARG A 108 9.37 -3.34 -6.04
N ARG A 109 9.46 -3.58 -7.34
CA ARG A 109 9.67 -2.51 -8.34
C ARG A 109 8.44 -1.61 -8.58
N SER A 110 7.22 -2.12 -8.35
CA SER A 110 6.01 -1.29 -8.40
C SER A 110 5.90 -0.37 -7.16
N LYS A 111 6.56 -0.74 -6.05
CA LYS A 111 6.63 0.08 -4.82
C LYS A 111 7.40 1.38 -5.05
N ASP A 112 8.50 1.33 -5.81
CA ASP A 112 9.35 2.50 -6.04
C ASP A 112 8.61 3.65 -6.77
N LYS A 113 7.63 3.32 -7.61
CA LYS A 113 6.80 4.32 -8.32
C LYS A 113 5.71 4.91 -7.42
N MET A 114 5.18 4.12 -6.49
CA MET A 114 4.34 4.65 -5.40
C MET A 114 5.12 5.62 -4.50
N ILE A 115 6.39 5.32 -4.20
CA ILE A 115 7.25 6.22 -3.43
C ILE A 115 7.42 7.57 -4.16
N GLY A 116 7.63 7.57 -5.48
CA GLY A 116 7.70 8.82 -6.26
C GLY A 116 6.42 9.66 -6.22
N LEU A 117 5.25 9.02 -6.11
CA LEU A 117 3.98 9.72 -5.91
C LEU A 117 3.88 10.32 -4.49
N VAL A 118 4.33 9.58 -3.47
CA VAL A 118 4.41 10.08 -2.08
C VAL A 118 5.33 11.30 -2.01
N ASP A 119 6.49 11.28 -2.68
CA ASP A 119 7.39 12.43 -2.74
C ASP A 119 6.74 13.65 -3.40
N THR A 120 5.90 13.42 -4.41
CA THR A 120 5.14 14.49 -5.08
C THR A 120 4.14 15.13 -4.10
N PHE A 121 3.37 14.33 -3.37
CA PHE A 121 2.45 14.85 -2.35
C PHE A 121 3.18 15.51 -1.18
N ALA A 122 4.31 14.97 -0.74
CA ALA A 122 5.12 15.57 0.30
C ALA A 122 5.64 16.95 -0.13
N LYS A 123 6.08 17.09 -1.39
CA LYS A 123 6.47 18.37 -1.96
C LYS A 123 5.30 19.35 -2.03
N GLU A 124 4.14 18.93 -2.50
CA GLU A 124 2.93 19.77 -2.54
C GLU A 124 2.53 20.25 -1.14
N ALA A 125 2.56 19.35 -0.15
CA ALA A 125 2.27 19.67 1.24
C ALA A 125 3.28 20.67 1.82
N PHE A 126 4.57 20.47 1.58
CA PHE A 126 5.60 21.40 2.00
C PHE A 126 5.40 22.80 1.41
N MET A 127 5.11 22.89 0.10
CA MET A 127 4.86 24.18 -0.55
C MET A 127 3.61 24.88 0.00
N ALA A 128 2.54 24.14 0.28
CA ALA A 128 1.33 24.68 0.88
C ALA A 128 1.58 25.22 2.30
N TRP A 129 2.31 24.45 3.13
CA TRP A 129 2.70 24.85 4.48
C TRP A 129 3.50 26.16 4.47
N VAL A 130 4.47 26.29 3.58
CA VAL A 130 5.28 27.51 3.43
C VAL A 130 4.40 28.70 3.04
N ASN A 131 3.51 28.53 2.05
CA ASN A 131 2.62 29.60 1.57
C ASN A 131 1.59 30.05 2.61
N GLU A 132 1.17 29.15 3.50
CA GLU A 132 0.23 29.45 4.59
C GLU A 132 0.91 30.08 5.83
N GLY A 133 2.21 30.35 5.73
CA GLY A 133 3.01 31.02 6.76
C GLY A 133 3.63 30.07 7.78
N MET A 134 3.85 28.80 7.42
CA MET A 134 4.55 27.79 8.23
C MET A 134 3.93 27.61 9.62
N LYS A 135 2.59 27.54 9.68
CA LYS A 135 1.86 27.39 10.94
C LYS A 135 1.92 25.94 11.42
N GLY A 136 2.17 25.75 12.71
CA GLY A 136 2.19 24.42 13.34
C GLY A 136 3.42 23.57 12.99
N ASP A 137 3.38 22.29 13.35
CA ASP A 137 4.43 21.32 13.02
C ASP A 137 4.34 20.88 11.54
N ALA A 138 5.48 20.85 10.87
CA ALA A 138 5.55 20.52 9.45
C ALA A 138 5.16 19.06 9.15
N ASN A 139 5.44 18.13 10.06
CA ASN A 139 5.11 16.71 9.86
C ASN A 139 3.61 16.48 10.06
N GLU A 140 3.01 17.09 11.09
CA GLU A 140 1.56 17.06 11.28
C GLU A 140 0.84 17.66 10.08
N TYR A 141 1.30 18.83 9.59
CA TYR A 141 0.74 19.45 8.39
C TYR A 141 0.86 18.53 7.17
N ALA A 142 2.04 17.96 6.93
CA ALA A 142 2.27 17.07 5.79
C ALA A 142 1.38 15.83 5.84
N PHE A 143 1.19 15.24 7.03
CA PHE A 143 0.31 14.10 7.23
C PHE A 143 -1.17 14.45 6.94
N HIS A 144 -1.65 15.56 7.46
CA HIS A 144 -3.01 16.05 7.19
C HIS A 144 -3.19 16.31 5.69
N LYS A 145 -2.23 16.99 5.06
CA LYS A 145 -2.33 17.34 3.64
C LYS A 145 -2.27 16.12 2.73
N ALA A 146 -1.42 15.14 3.04
CA ALA A 146 -1.37 13.87 2.31
C ALA A 146 -2.71 13.11 2.43
N THR A 147 -3.34 13.15 3.59
CA THR A 147 -4.67 12.55 3.82
C THR A 147 -5.76 13.26 3.00
N GLU A 148 -5.75 14.60 2.96
CA GLU A 148 -6.65 15.39 2.11
C GLU A 148 -6.44 15.09 0.62
N LEU A 149 -5.18 15.02 0.18
CA LEU A 149 -4.83 14.71 -1.21
C LEU A 149 -5.30 13.33 -1.61
N ARG A 150 -5.16 12.33 -0.74
CA ARG A 150 -5.68 10.98 -0.99
C ARG A 150 -7.18 10.96 -1.24
N PHE A 151 -7.96 11.75 -0.50
CA PHE A 151 -9.42 11.82 -0.64
C PHE A 151 -9.93 12.86 -1.63
N SER A 152 -9.03 13.56 -2.34
CA SER A 152 -9.38 14.47 -3.43
C SER A 152 -8.96 13.97 -4.81
N LYS A 153 -8.22 12.86 -4.89
CA LYS A 153 -7.67 12.33 -6.14
C LYS A 153 -8.13 10.90 -6.41
N ILE A 154 -8.33 10.59 -7.69
CA ILE A 154 -8.47 9.21 -8.16
C ILE A 154 -7.09 8.67 -8.54
N PHE A 155 -6.75 7.48 -8.05
CA PHE A 155 -5.48 6.82 -8.32
C PHE A 155 -5.65 5.82 -9.45
N ARG A 156 -4.83 5.93 -10.48
CA ARG A 156 -4.74 4.97 -11.58
C ARG A 156 -3.55 4.04 -11.35
N PHE A 157 -3.80 2.75 -11.31
CA PHE A 157 -2.79 1.69 -11.24
C PHE A 157 -2.80 0.95 -12.57
N GLU A 158 -1.76 1.14 -13.38
CA GLU A 158 -1.70 0.64 -14.76
C GLU A 158 -0.44 -0.20 -15.00
N PHE A 159 -0.60 -1.37 -15.59
CA PHE A 159 0.51 -2.22 -15.97
C PHE A 159 1.20 -1.68 -17.22
N ILE A 160 2.51 -1.44 -17.09
CA ILE A 160 3.39 -1.09 -18.19
C ILE A 160 4.28 -2.29 -18.49
N SER A 161 4.39 -2.62 -19.78
CA SER A 161 5.29 -3.66 -20.26
C SER A 161 6.56 -3.05 -20.83
N GLU A 162 7.70 -3.58 -20.43
CA GLU A 162 9.01 -3.26 -20.98
C GLU A 162 9.67 -4.54 -21.50
N THR A 163 10.09 -4.52 -22.75
CA THR A 163 10.88 -5.60 -23.33
C THR A 163 12.34 -5.44 -22.93
N SER A 164 12.87 -6.43 -22.23
CA SER A 164 14.28 -6.50 -21.84
C SER A 164 14.99 -7.66 -22.55
N PRO A 165 16.34 -7.71 -22.55
CA PRO A 165 17.09 -8.86 -23.04
C PRO A 165 16.75 -10.19 -22.35
N HIS A 166 16.12 -10.14 -21.16
CA HIS A 166 15.72 -11.30 -20.38
C HIS A 166 14.22 -11.65 -20.52
N GLY A 167 13.52 -11.01 -21.45
CA GLY A 167 12.09 -11.20 -21.69
C GLY A 167 11.26 -9.97 -21.37
N ASN A 168 9.94 -10.11 -21.52
CA ASN A 168 8.98 -9.07 -21.16
C ASN A 168 8.88 -8.96 -19.64
N TYR A 169 8.94 -7.73 -19.17
CA TYR A 169 8.80 -7.38 -17.77
C TYR A 169 7.60 -6.45 -17.61
N HIS A 170 6.79 -6.67 -16.57
CA HIS A 170 5.66 -5.83 -16.26
C HIS A 170 5.85 -5.14 -14.91
N TRP A 171 5.42 -3.89 -14.80
CA TRP A 171 5.38 -3.13 -13.55
C TRP A 171 4.14 -2.25 -13.49
N VAL A 172 3.76 -1.82 -12.29
CA VAL A 172 2.57 -0.97 -12.10
C VAL A 172 2.99 0.49 -12.00
N LYS A 173 2.57 1.29 -12.97
CA LYS A 173 2.62 2.74 -12.94
C LYS A 173 1.45 3.26 -12.12
N VAL A 174 1.74 4.22 -11.24
CA VAL A 174 0.71 4.87 -10.44
C VAL A 174 0.69 6.35 -10.77
N GLU A 175 -0.48 6.83 -11.15
CA GLU A 175 -0.75 8.23 -11.45
C GLU A 175 -2.01 8.67 -10.72
N THR A 176 -2.21 9.98 -10.62
CA THR A 176 -3.46 10.53 -10.12
C THR A 176 -4.10 11.47 -11.11
N ARG A 177 -5.43 11.59 -11.01
CA ARG A 177 -6.22 12.58 -11.73
C ARG A 177 -7.27 13.20 -10.82
N GLU A 178 -7.77 14.35 -11.23
CA GLU A 178 -8.96 14.94 -10.60
C GLU A 178 -10.20 14.07 -10.85
N PRO A 179 -11.19 14.08 -9.92
CA PRO A 179 -12.48 13.45 -10.15
C PRO A 179 -13.18 14.14 -11.32
N ASN A 180 -13.65 13.36 -12.28
CA ASN A 180 -14.31 13.86 -13.49
C ASN A 180 -15.71 13.25 -13.71
N SER A 181 -16.12 12.32 -12.84
CA SER A 181 -17.45 11.69 -12.88
C SER A 181 -18.19 11.80 -11.53
N GLU A 182 -19.50 11.61 -11.55
CA GLU A 182 -20.30 11.53 -10.31
C GLU A 182 -19.92 10.31 -9.46
N LEU A 183 -19.55 9.20 -10.11
CA LEU A 183 -19.04 8.01 -9.42
C LEU A 183 -17.73 8.33 -8.69
N ASP A 184 -16.80 9.07 -9.30
CA ASP A 184 -15.53 9.45 -8.66
C ASP A 184 -15.80 10.21 -7.37
N LYS A 185 -16.66 11.23 -7.42
CA LYS A 185 -17.02 12.05 -6.25
C LYS A 185 -17.66 11.20 -5.16
N ALA A 186 -18.64 10.37 -5.54
CA ALA A 186 -19.32 9.47 -4.62
C ALA A 186 -18.35 8.46 -3.97
N ALA A 187 -17.41 7.93 -4.75
CA ALA A 187 -16.41 6.97 -4.29
C ALA A 187 -15.39 7.60 -3.34
N LEU A 188 -14.96 8.84 -3.58
CA LEU A 188 -14.08 9.58 -2.66
C LEU A 188 -14.76 9.84 -1.31
N LEU A 189 -16.06 10.22 -1.33
CA LEU A 189 -16.85 10.38 -0.10
C LEU A 189 -17.00 9.05 0.64
N ALA A 190 -17.28 7.96 -0.07
CA ALA A 190 -17.37 6.63 0.53
C ALA A 190 -16.02 6.15 1.07
N ALA A 191 -14.91 6.38 0.36
CA ALA A 191 -13.57 6.01 0.80
C ALA A 191 -13.16 6.74 2.08
N LYS A 192 -13.46 8.04 2.17
CA LYS A 192 -13.26 8.83 3.38
C LYS A 192 -14.08 8.28 4.55
N GLU A 193 -15.36 7.98 4.32
CA GLU A 193 -16.23 7.39 5.36
C GLU A 193 -15.73 6.03 5.85
N VAL A 194 -15.25 5.16 4.94
CA VAL A 194 -14.63 3.88 5.31
C VAL A 194 -13.42 4.09 6.20
N CYS A 195 -12.52 4.99 5.82
CA CYS A 195 -11.30 5.25 6.57
C CYS A 195 -11.59 5.83 7.98
N GLU A 196 -12.60 6.69 8.11
CA GLU A 196 -12.91 7.39 9.36
C GLU A 196 -13.80 6.58 10.30
N LEU A 197 -14.82 5.89 9.77
CA LEU A 197 -15.84 5.22 10.57
C LEU A 197 -15.67 3.70 10.65
N TYR A 198 -14.91 3.12 9.73
CA TYR A 198 -14.72 1.67 9.63
C TYR A 198 -13.23 1.30 9.51
N PRO A 199 -12.39 1.66 10.50
CA PRO A 199 -10.93 1.45 10.42
C PRO A 199 -10.53 -0.02 10.26
N THR A 200 -11.37 -0.96 10.68
CA THR A 200 -11.16 -2.41 10.53
C THR A 200 -11.64 -2.97 9.18
N ALA A 201 -12.33 -2.18 8.36
CA ALA A 201 -12.83 -2.63 7.06
C ALA A 201 -11.70 -2.80 6.03
N CYS A 202 -10.60 -2.08 6.20
CA CYS A 202 -9.41 -2.20 5.36
C CYS A 202 -8.36 -3.11 6.03
N THR A 203 -8.80 -4.27 6.51
CA THR A 203 -7.95 -5.26 7.17
C THR A 203 -8.28 -6.64 6.62
N ASP A 204 -7.26 -7.35 6.17
CA ASP A 204 -7.38 -8.74 5.76
C ASP A 204 -6.68 -9.63 6.78
N SER A 205 -7.48 -10.35 7.59
CA SER A 205 -6.96 -11.19 8.67
C SER A 205 -5.92 -12.21 8.23
N ARG A 206 -5.99 -12.71 6.99
CA ARG A 206 -4.99 -13.66 6.46
C ARG A 206 -3.67 -12.98 6.14
N LEU A 207 -3.72 -11.74 5.66
CA LEU A 207 -2.52 -10.95 5.40
C LEU A 207 -1.93 -10.41 6.72
N GLU A 208 -2.77 -10.07 7.70
CA GLU A 208 -2.30 -9.70 9.04
C GLU A 208 -1.61 -10.86 9.74
N GLU A 209 -2.19 -12.06 9.73
CA GLU A 209 -1.56 -13.24 10.32
C GLU A 209 -0.21 -13.54 9.64
N ASN A 210 -0.17 -13.50 8.30
CA ASN A 210 1.08 -13.67 7.56
C ASN A 210 2.10 -12.58 7.94
N HIS A 211 1.66 -11.33 8.02
CA HIS A 211 2.50 -10.22 8.44
C HIS A 211 3.08 -10.41 9.84
N LEU A 212 2.25 -10.73 10.82
CA LEU A 212 2.64 -10.97 12.21
C LEU A 212 3.59 -12.16 12.33
N ASN A 213 3.40 -13.21 11.54
CA ASN A 213 4.32 -14.36 11.54
C ASN A 213 5.71 -13.98 11.04
N ASN A 214 5.82 -13.04 10.10
CA ASN A 214 7.12 -12.56 9.61
C ASN A 214 7.74 -11.49 10.52
N VAL A 215 6.94 -10.61 11.14
CA VAL A 215 7.45 -9.58 12.06
C VAL A 215 7.79 -10.16 13.44
N GLY A 216 6.99 -11.10 13.94
CA GLY A 216 7.21 -11.81 15.20
C GLY A 216 8.43 -12.74 15.16
N ALA A 217 8.84 -13.20 13.97
CA ALA A 217 10.08 -13.96 13.77
C ALA A 217 11.35 -13.07 13.75
N VAL A 218 11.23 -11.74 13.73
CA VAL A 218 12.35 -10.79 13.67
C VAL A 218 12.77 -10.26 15.06
N LEU A 219 12.09 -10.64 16.15
CA LEU A 219 12.56 -10.35 17.50
C LEU A 219 13.46 -11.50 18.01
N PRO A 220 14.79 -11.32 18.17
CA PRO A 220 15.53 -12.16 19.11
C PRO A 220 14.93 -11.95 20.52
N PRO A 221 14.95 -12.98 21.39
CA PRO A 221 14.32 -12.89 22.70
C PRO A 221 14.85 -11.68 23.48
N ALA A 222 13.90 -10.91 24.01
CA ALA A 222 14.11 -9.65 24.71
C ALA A 222 15.24 -9.73 25.75
N ALA A 223 16.27 -8.90 25.59
CA ALA A 223 16.97 -8.37 26.75
C ALA A 223 16.09 -7.25 27.34
N ALA A 224 15.74 -7.40 28.60
CA ALA A 224 14.86 -6.54 29.38
C ALA A 224 15.30 -5.05 29.37
N PRO A 225 14.40 -4.11 29.69
CA PRO A 225 14.54 -2.70 29.40
C PRO A 225 15.53 -2.06 30.36
N ASN A 226 16.40 -1.18 29.86
CA ASN A 226 17.07 -0.22 30.73
C ASN A 226 16.88 1.18 30.19
N ALA A 227 16.47 2.01 31.14
CA ALA A 227 16.05 3.39 31.04
C ALA A 227 17.11 4.31 30.44
N LEU A 228 16.63 5.46 29.98
CA LEU A 228 17.39 6.68 29.72
C LEU A 228 18.45 6.91 30.82
N PRO A 229 19.70 7.21 30.47
CA PRO A 229 20.69 7.59 31.47
C PRO A 229 20.43 9.04 31.94
N ALA A 230 19.97 9.17 33.19
CA ALA A 230 20.09 10.40 33.97
C ALA A 230 21.56 10.61 34.38
N GLY A 231 22.00 11.87 34.42
CA GLY A 231 23.40 12.24 34.60
C GLY A 231 23.98 12.19 36.02
N ASN A 232 25.30 12.41 36.03
CA ASN A 232 26.23 12.81 37.11
C ASN A 232 26.71 11.78 38.15
N GLY A 233 28.06 11.68 38.25
CA GLY A 233 28.77 11.20 39.44
C GLY A 233 30.15 10.61 39.15
N ALA A 234 31.21 11.25 39.64
CA ALA A 234 32.63 10.98 39.37
C ALA A 234 33.25 9.79 40.13
N ALA A 235 34.35 9.22 39.57
CA ALA A 235 35.59 8.71 40.23
C ALA A 235 36.30 7.71 39.26
N VAL A 236 37.41 8.04 38.59
CA VAL A 236 38.84 7.99 39.00
C VAL A 236 39.41 6.57 39.22
N ALA A 237 40.58 6.35 38.58
CA ALA A 237 41.58 5.26 38.74
C ALA A 237 41.25 3.92 38.03
N GLN A 238 42.16 3.21 37.35
CA GLN A 238 43.63 3.21 37.35
C GLN A 238 44.13 2.48 36.07
N ILE A 239 45.23 2.98 35.48
CA ILE A 239 45.93 2.34 34.35
C ILE A 239 46.91 1.31 34.92
N PRO A 240 46.91 0.02 34.49
CA PRO A 240 47.99 -0.89 34.84
C PRO A 240 49.16 -0.73 33.87
N ALA A 241 50.32 -0.41 34.45
CA ALA A 241 51.61 -0.36 33.79
C ALA A 241 52.02 -1.74 33.25
N LYS A 242 52.50 -1.79 32.00
CA LYS A 242 53.29 -2.91 31.49
C LYS A 242 54.76 -2.53 31.45
N THR A 243 55.52 -3.34 32.17
CA THR A 243 56.95 -3.32 32.40
C THR A 243 57.74 -3.64 31.13
N LYS A 244 58.89 -2.97 30.98
CA LYS A 244 59.93 -3.21 29.98
C LYS A 244 60.51 -4.63 30.05
N ALA A 245 60.89 -5.16 28.89
CA ALA A 245 62.05 -6.04 28.76
C ALA A 245 62.76 -5.77 27.40
N SER A 246 64.05 -5.48 27.52
CA SER A 246 65.22 -5.53 26.62
C SER A 246 65.01 -5.99 25.15
N LYS A 247 65.66 -5.44 24.14
CA LYS A 247 67.04 -4.90 24.01
C LYS A 247 67.07 -3.61 23.21
#